data_AF-A0A2K3CQG8-F1
#
_entry.id   AF-A0A2K3CQG8-F1
#
_cell.length_a   1.000
_cell.length_b   1.000
_cell.length_c   1.000
_cell.angle_alpha   90.00
_cell.angle_beta   90.00
_cell.angle_gamma   90.00
#
_symmetry.space_group_name_H-M   'P 1'
#
loop_
_entity.id
_entity.type
_entity.pdbx_description
1 polymer ?
#
loop_
_entity_poly.entity_id
_entity_poly.type
_entity_poly.pdbx_seq_one_letter_code
_entity_poly.pdbx_strand_id
1 'polypeptide(L)'
;MYIQSGDTSDFDGYLIAAAGHVIQRQTPDFEYVVAVPERRAWRDKDEPDTNKHDPTYSEEVLATSGALLRHLCPDAMLVKGALNQRNIIPWKMMFNEPENYGPLIRDLPAIDPRWSSLEQLAQRILSPELHSLVLDMNGSMGYLDALVNLIGPEGEKVLGAKMKASGLPLVIMAGVQAEVVAQTLPLPGRDPRATKNAIYYPAAVRVLLRLARSHGIPLLFVTNNVCNKLLKFQDAPEVAVKLGLQGLLRKVGDTWFSLPYLKGKCVPFDWVAFAAMLLYGRKPASMALAHQELWVGKDDPSVLVLRDTAMPADDVVANNVANTERWGVVESVVEINIEMMLQLAKHACSHTAV
;
A
#
# COMPACT_ATOMS: atom_id res chain seq x y z
N MET A 1 4.03 14.12 -9.47
CA MET A 1 4.23 12.65 -9.55
C MET A 1 3.50 11.98 -8.39
N TYR A 2 2.95 10.80 -8.60
CA TYR A 2 2.51 9.89 -7.54
C TYR A 2 3.24 8.57 -7.67
N ILE A 3 3.84 8.11 -6.57
CA ILE A 3 4.51 6.81 -6.47
C ILE A 3 3.64 5.91 -5.61
N GLN A 4 3.03 4.91 -6.24
CA GLN A 4 2.34 3.82 -5.57
C GLN A 4 3.36 2.82 -5.01
N SER A 5 3.21 2.44 -3.75
CA SER A 5 3.82 1.24 -3.16
C SER A 5 3.17 -0.01 -3.74
N GLY A 6 3.81 -0.65 -4.72
CA GLY A 6 3.24 -1.76 -5.47
C GLY A 6 3.27 -3.08 -4.69
N ASP A 7 2.24 -3.37 -3.89
CA ASP A 7 1.97 -4.75 -3.48
C ASP A 7 1.13 -5.48 -4.54
N THR A 8 1.81 -6.18 -5.45
CA THR A 8 1.18 -6.95 -6.52
C THR A 8 0.55 -8.25 -6.02
N SER A 9 0.74 -8.63 -4.74
CA SER A 9 0.07 -9.82 -4.19
C SER A 9 -1.41 -9.58 -3.94
N ASP A 10 -1.82 -8.34 -3.70
CA ASP A 10 -3.19 -8.00 -3.29
C ASP A 10 -3.96 -7.34 -4.45
N PHE A 11 -5.27 -7.59 -4.52
CA PHE A 11 -6.15 -7.06 -5.56
C PHE A 11 -6.16 -5.52 -5.62
N ASP A 12 -6.18 -4.86 -4.47
CA ASP A 12 -6.24 -3.40 -4.34
C ASP A 12 -4.98 -2.72 -4.85
N GLY A 13 -3.82 -3.37 -4.83
CA GLY A 13 -2.62 -2.91 -5.55
C GLY A 13 -2.89 -2.69 -7.05
N TYR A 14 -3.62 -3.60 -7.69
CA TYR A 14 -4.01 -3.46 -9.09
C TYR A 14 -5.15 -2.47 -9.32
N LEU A 15 -6.09 -2.36 -8.37
CA LEU A 15 -7.15 -1.34 -8.44
C LEU A 15 -6.57 0.07 -8.34
N ILE A 16 -5.59 0.29 -7.46
CA ILE A 16 -4.86 1.56 -7.36
C ILE A 16 -4.04 1.80 -8.64
N ALA A 17 -3.38 0.78 -9.21
CA ALA A 17 -2.68 0.92 -10.48
C ALA A 17 -3.59 1.42 -11.61
N ALA A 18 -4.78 0.85 -11.72
CA ALA A 18 -5.80 1.29 -12.65
C ALA A 18 -6.27 2.73 -12.40
N ALA A 19 -6.49 3.11 -11.14
CA ALA A 19 -6.89 4.47 -10.78
C ALA A 19 -5.79 5.51 -11.02
N GLY A 20 -4.54 5.20 -10.66
CA GLY A 20 -3.38 6.06 -10.90
C GLY A 20 -3.15 6.32 -12.38
N HIS A 21 -3.38 5.32 -13.23
CA HIS A 21 -3.38 5.47 -14.69
C HIS A 21 -4.47 6.44 -15.20
N VAL A 22 -5.69 6.32 -14.66
CA VAL A 22 -6.77 7.24 -15.01
C VAL A 22 -6.43 8.68 -14.60
N ILE A 23 -5.85 8.86 -13.40
CA ILE A 23 -5.37 10.18 -12.95
C ILE A 23 -4.28 10.71 -13.89
N GLN A 24 -3.33 9.87 -14.29
CA GLN A 24 -2.26 10.23 -15.23
C GLN A 24 -2.83 10.74 -16.56
N ARG A 25 -3.82 10.05 -17.12
CA ARG A 25 -4.44 10.47 -18.39
C ARG A 25 -5.28 11.73 -18.28
N GLN A 26 -5.86 11.98 -17.11
CA GLN A 26 -6.76 13.11 -16.88
C GLN A 26 -6.04 14.36 -16.36
N THR A 27 -4.75 14.25 -16.00
CA THR A 27 -3.98 15.33 -15.40
C THR A 27 -2.72 15.60 -16.25
N PRO A 28 -2.65 16.72 -16.99
CA PRO A 28 -1.45 17.11 -17.72
C PRO A 28 -0.22 17.14 -16.81
N ASP A 29 0.92 16.67 -17.33
CA ASP A 29 2.22 16.63 -16.64
C ASP A 29 2.24 15.79 -15.34
N PHE A 30 1.20 15.00 -15.10
CA PHE A 30 1.19 14.05 -14.00
C PHE A 30 1.94 12.79 -14.37
N GLU A 31 2.95 12.47 -13.58
CA GLU A 31 3.67 11.20 -13.70
C GLU A 31 3.17 10.19 -12.69
N TYR A 32 2.84 9.01 -13.18
CA TYR A 32 2.48 7.87 -12.36
C TYR A 32 3.59 6.82 -12.34
N VAL A 33 3.97 6.43 -11.13
CA VAL A 33 5.02 5.44 -10.87
C VAL A 33 4.45 4.33 -10.00
N VAL A 34 4.71 3.08 -10.38
CA VAL A 34 4.45 1.91 -9.54
C VAL A 34 5.78 1.29 -9.17
N ALA A 35 6.18 1.41 -7.90
CA ALA A 35 7.43 0.84 -7.41
C ALA A 35 7.15 -0.53 -6.77
N VAL A 36 7.64 -1.58 -7.43
CA VAL A 36 7.45 -2.97 -7.01
C VAL A 36 8.79 -3.51 -6.51
N PRO A 37 8.98 -3.71 -5.19
CA PRO A 37 10.20 -4.31 -4.72
C PRO A 37 10.27 -5.77 -5.15
N GLU A 38 11.47 -6.23 -5.47
CA GLU A 38 11.73 -7.64 -5.67
C GLU A 38 11.39 -8.42 -4.38
N ARG A 39 10.87 -9.64 -4.54
CA ARG A 39 10.35 -10.45 -3.43
C ARG A 39 11.22 -11.68 -3.24
N ARG A 40 11.49 -12.03 -1.99
CA ARG A 40 12.10 -13.32 -1.66
C ARG A 40 11.13 -14.45 -1.98
N ALA A 41 11.21 -14.99 -3.20
CA ALA A 41 10.30 -16.01 -3.68
C ALA A 41 10.90 -17.41 -3.73
N TRP A 42 10.13 -18.44 -3.37
CA TRP A 42 10.55 -19.83 -3.42
C TRP A 42 9.41 -20.72 -3.96
N ARG A 43 9.75 -21.70 -4.79
CA ARG A 43 8.75 -22.59 -5.43
C ARG A 43 8.04 -23.49 -4.43
N ASP A 44 8.74 -23.90 -3.38
CA ASP A 44 8.15 -24.73 -2.32
C ASP A 44 7.47 -23.83 -1.27
N LYS A 45 6.14 -23.74 -1.33
CA LYS A 45 5.33 -22.89 -0.45
C LYS A 45 5.16 -23.45 0.97
N ASP A 46 5.50 -24.73 1.16
CA ASP A 46 5.37 -25.43 2.43
C ASP A 46 6.65 -25.40 3.27
N GLU A 47 7.72 -24.80 2.73
CA GLU A 47 8.98 -24.60 3.43
C GLU A 47 8.84 -23.62 4.63
N PRO A 48 9.32 -23.98 5.82
CA PRO A 48 9.25 -23.12 7.01
C PRO A 48 10.28 -21.98 7.02
N ASP A 49 11.35 -22.07 6.23
CA ASP A 49 12.36 -21.01 6.15
C ASP A 49 11.86 -19.84 5.30
N THR A 50 11.48 -18.78 6.00
CA THR A 50 10.93 -17.58 5.41
C THR A 50 11.97 -16.70 4.72
N ASN A 51 13.27 -17.03 4.83
CA ASN A 51 14.35 -16.29 4.16
C ASN A 51 14.78 -16.90 2.82
N LYS A 52 14.28 -18.10 2.46
CA LYS A 52 14.63 -18.72 1.18
C LYS A 52 14.24 -17.85 -0.01
N HIS A 53 15.08 -17.91 -1.03
CA HIS A 53 14.93 -17.12 -2.24
C HIS A 53 15.53 -17.86 -3.44
N ASP A 54 14.71 -18.02 -4.47
CA ASP A 54 15.02 -18.49 -5.80
C ASP A 54 14.95 -17.26 -6.72
N PRO A 55 16.09 -16.74 -7.18
CA PRO A 55 16.12 -15.61 -8.10
C PRO A 55 15.33 -15.87 -9.38
N THR A 56 15.33 -17.11 -9.88
CA THR A 56 14.60 -17.46 -11.11
C THR A 56 13.10 -17.29 -10.90
N TYR A 57 12.60 -17.79 -9.77
CA TYR A 57 11.19 -17.70 -9.44
C TYR A 57 10.76 -16.27 -9.06
N SER A 58 11.66 -15.48 -8.48
CA SER A 58 11.48 -14.03 -8.28
C SER A 58 11.28 -13.28 -9.61
N GLU A 59 12.06 -13.62 -10.64
CA GLU A 59 11.85 -13.06 -11.98
C GLU A 59 10.53 -13.53 -12.60
N GLU A 60 10.06 -14.76 -12.36
CA GLU A 60 8.73 -15.21 -12.80
C GLU A 60 7.59 -14.41 -12.15
N VAL A 61 7.73 -14.08 -10.86
CA VAL A 61 6.81 -13.20 -10.13
C VAL A 61 6.78 -11.82 -10.77
N LEU A 62 7.96 -11.22 -11.02
CA LEU A 62 8.06 -9.89 -11.65
C LEU A 62 7.58 -9.88 -13.10
N ALA A 63 7.79 -10.96 -13.86
CA ALA A 63 7.26 -11.09 -15.21
C ALA A 63 5.72 -11.11 -15.20
N THR A 64 5.13 -11.85 -14.25
CA THR A 64 3.67 -11.93 -14.11
C THR A 64 3.07 -10.61 -13.67
N SER A 65 3.60 -10.03 -12.60
CA SER A 65 3.06 -8.78 -12.04
C SER A 65 3.32 -7.58 -12.97
N GLY A 66 4.48 -7.54 -13.63
CA GLY A 66 4.84 -6.52 -14.60
C GLY A 66 3.91 -6.52 -15.83
N ALA A 67 3.54 -7.69 -16.34
CA ALA A 67 2.59 -7.80 -17.45
C ALA A 67 1.19 -7.31 -17.03
N LEU A 68 0.69 -7.74 -15.86
CA LEU A 68 -0.59 -7.26 -15.32
C LEU A 68 -0.61 -5.74 -15.14
N LEU A 69 0.42 -5.18 -14.49
CA LEU A 69 0.55 -3.74 -14.31
C LEU A 69 0.60 -3.03 -15.65
N ARG A 70 1.38 -3.53 -16.62
CA ARG A 70 1.50 -2.87 -17.92
C ARG A 70 0.19 -2.87 -18.71
N HIS A 71 -0.64 -3.90 -18.58
CA HIS A 71 -1.99 -3.89 -19.16
C HIS A 71 -2.93 -2.89 -18.46
N LEU A 72 -2.83 -2.74 -17.14
CA LEU A 72 -3.71 -1.87 -16.36
C LEU A 72 -3.29 -0.39 -16.40
N CYS A 73 -1.99 -0.12 -16.43
CA CYS A 73 -1.42 1.23 -16.42
C CYS A 73 -0.31 1.35 -17.49
N PRO A 74 -0.67 1.33 -18.78
CA PRO A 74 0.28 1.28 -19.89
C PRO A 74 1.25 2.46 -19.95
N ASP A 75 0.86 3.62 -19.41
CA ASP A 75 1.63 4.86 -19.44
C ASP A 75 2.46 5.08 -18.16
N ALA A 76 2.32 4.20 -17.16
CA ALA A 76 3.05 4.30 -15.90
C ALA A 76 4.53 3.91 -16.05
N MET A 77 5.38 4.53 -15.21
CA MET A 77 6.73 4.06 -14.97
C MET A 77 6.67 2.89 -13.96
N LEU A 78 7.01 1.69 -14.41
CA LEU A 78 7.10 0.52 -13.52
C LEU A 78 8.54 0.42 -13.03
N VAL A 79 8.77 0.53 -11.73
CA VAL A 79 10.12 0.54 -11.14
C VAL A 79 10.35 -0.75 -10.37
N LYS A 80 11.40 -1.50 -10.73
CA LYS A 80 11.86 -2.65 -9.96
C LYS A 80 12.65 -2.14 -8.75
N GLY A 81 12.14 -2.39 -7.56
CA GLY A 81 12.78 -2.06 -6.29
C GLY A 81 13.70 -3.16 -5.78
N ALA A 82 14.46 -2.86 -4.73
CA ALA A 82 15.37 -3.80 -4.10
C ALA A 82 14.65 -5.03 -3.50
N LEU A 83 15.39 -6.13 -3.35
CA LEU A 83 14.92 -7.36 -2.72
C LEU A 83 14.43 -7.10 -1.30
N ASN A 84 13.18 -7.45 -1.02
CA ASN A 84 12.60 -7.35 0.31
C ASN A 84 13.38 -8.23 1.31
N GLN A 85 13.91 -7.61 2.36
CA GLN A 85 14.75 -8.28 3.33
C GLN A 85 13.99 -9.13 4.35
N ARG A 86 12.69 -8.87 4.60
CA ARG A 86 11.94 -9.47 5.71
C ARG A 86 10.67 -10.17 5.21
N ASN A 87 10.76 -11.46 4.92
CA ASN A 87 9.59 -12.33 4.83
C ASN A 87 9.49 -13.04 6.18
N ILE A 88 8.55 -12.66 7.04
CA ILE A 88 8.24 -13.37 8.31
C ILE A 88 6.99 -14.25 8.12
N ILE A 89 6.36 -14.15 6.95
CA ILE A 89 5.08 -14.78 6.69
C ILE A 89 5.33 -15.97 5.75
N PRO A 90 4.84 -17.18 6.08
CA PRO A 90 4.99 -18.36 5.23
C PRO A 90 4.44 -18.15 3.81
N TRP A 91 5.17 -18.65 2.82
CA TRP A 91 4.90 -18.46 1.39
C TRP A 91 3.48 -18.86 0.96
N LYS A 92 2.95 -19.96 1.53
CA LYS A 92 1.58 -20.43 1.28
C LYS A 92 0.47 -19.41 1.56
N MET A 93 0.75 -18.33 2.31
CA MET A 93 -0.25 -17.35 2.73
C MET A 93 -0.27 -16.06 1.90
N MET A 94 0.62 -15.88 0.92
CA MET A 94 1.03 -14.52 0.56
C MET A 94 1.13 -14.12 -0.89
N PHE A 95 1.06 -15.04 -1.85
CA PHE A 95 1.35 -14.67 -3.22
C PHE A 95 0.47 -15.40 -4.23
N ASN A 96 -0.01 -14.61 -5.19
CA ASN A 96 -0.81 -15.08 -6.30
C ASN A 96 0.02 -15.22 -7.57
N GLU A 97 1.15 -14.54 -7.65
CA GLU A 97 2.09 -14.70 -8.74
C GLU A 97 3.12 -15.78 -8.44
N PRO A 98 3.53 -16.55 -9.46
CA PRO A 98 2.94 -16.63 -10.78
C PRO A 98 1.72 -17.58 -10.85
N GLU A 99 1.38 -18.34 -9.80
CA GLU A 99 0.47 -19.49 -9.98
C GLU A 99 -1.01 -19.15 -10.20
N ASN A 100 -1.54 -18.19 -9.45
CA ASN A 100 -2.94 -17.77 -9.56
C ASN A 100 -3.13 -16.70 -10.64
N TYR A 101 -2.14 -15.80 -10.80
CA TYR A 101 -2.22 -14.67 -11.74
C TYR A 101 -1.56 -14.93 -13.09
N GLY A 102 -0.57 -15.82 -13.17
CA GLY A 102 0.07 -16.20 -14.43
C GLY A 102 -0.91 -16.73 -15.49
N PRO A 103 -1.91 -17.56 -15.14
CA PRO A 103 -2.96 -17.96 -16.10
C PRO A 103 -3.72 -16.78 -16.70
N LEU A 104 -3.94 -15.70 -15.94
CA LEU A 104 -4.72 -14.54 -16.40
C LEU A 104 -4.06 -13.78 -17.54
N ILE A 105 -2.72 -13.78 -17.59
CA ILE A 105 -1.94 -13.06 -18.61
C ILE A 105 -1.61 -13.92 -19.84
N ARG A 106 -1.76 -15.25 -19.77
CA ARG A 106 -1.52 -16.13 -20.93
C ARG A 106 -2.47 -15.84 -22.09
N ASP A 107 -3.67 -15.38 -21.76
CA ASP A 107 -4.71 -15.05 -22.73
C ASP A 107 -4.65 -13.58 -23.21
N LEU A 108 -3.70 -12.80 -22.71
CA LEU A 108 -3.52 -11.39 -23.08
C LEU A 108 -2.42 -11.23 -24.14
N PRO A 109 -2.44 -10.14 -24.92
CA PRO A 109 -1.33 -9.83 -25.83
C PRO A 109 0.00 -9.76 -25.08
N ALA A 110 1.03 -10.42 -25.61
CA ALA A 110 2.36 -10.35 -25.02
C ALA A 110 2.81 -8.89 -24.91
N ILE A 111 3.28 -8.52 -23.72
CA ILE A 111 3.68 -7.15 -23.42
C ILE A 111 4.96 -7.15 -22.59
N ASP A 112 5.91 -6.31 -22.98
CA ASP A 112 7.10 -6.07 -22.17
C ASP A 112 6.73 -5.12 -21.01
N PRO A 113 6.94 -5.53 -19.74
CA PRO A 113 6.73 -4.65 -18.60
C PRO A 113 7.53 -3.34 -18.69
N ARG A 114 8.66 -3.32 -19.41
CA ARG A 114 9.57 -2.17 -19.53
C ARG A 114 9.94 -1.62 -18.16
N TRP A 115 10.55 -2.47 -17.33
CA TRP A 115 10.99 -2.10 -15.99
C TRP A 115 12.05 -0.99 -16.03
N SER A 116 11.81 0.07 -15.26
CA SER A 116 12.78 1.09 -14.88
C SER A 116 13.49 0.69 -13.57
N SER A 117 14.55 1.43 -13.24
CA SER A 117 15.35 1.21 -12.04
C SER A 117 15.13 2.28 -10.95
N LEU A 118 15.58 1.99 -9.73
CA LEU A 118 15.53 2.97 -8.64
C LEU A 118 16.45 4.17 -8.91
N GLU A 119 17.54 4.00 -9.65
CA GLU A 119 18.42 5.09 -10.06
C GLU A 119 17.72 6.06 -11.02
N GLN A 120 16.93 5.53 -11.96
CA GLN A 120 16.11 6.36 -12.86
C GLN A 120 15.04 7.12 -12.07
N LEU A 121 14.38 6.45 -11.12
CA LEU A 121 13.41 7.09 -10.23
C LEU A 121 14.08 8.18 -9.38
N ALA A 122 15.26 7.91 -8.81
CA ALA A 122 16.06 8.86 -8.04
C ALA A 122 16.41 10.10 -8.87
N GLN A 123 16.90 9.91 -10.09
CA GLN A 123 17.20 11.02 -11.02
C GLN A 123 15.94 11.86 -11.30
N ARG A 124 14.80 11.21 -11.54
CA ARG A 124 13.54 11.93 -11.79
C ARG A 124 13.06 12.70 -10.56
N ILE A 125 13.19 12.12 -9.36
CA ILE A 125 12.87 12.80 -8.10
C ILE A 125 13.74 14.03 -7.89
N LEU A 126 15.01 13.97 -8.27
CA LEU A 126 15.96 15.08 -8.12
C LEU A 126 15.84 16.14 -9.23
N SER A 127 15.19 15.83 -10.35
CA SER A 127 15.01 16.78 -11.45
C SER A 127 14.25 18.05 -11.00
N PRO A 128 14.71 19.25 -11.38
CA PRO A 128 14.03 20.51 -11.03
C PRO A 128 12.63 20.61 -11.66
N GLU A 129 12.35 19.87 -12.72
CA GLU A 129 11.04 19.86 -13.41
C GLU A 129 9.97 19.13 -12.59
N LEU A 130 10.35 18.28 -11.64
CA LEU A 130 9.38 17.64 -10.75
C LEU A 130 9.07 18.58 -9.58
N HIS A 131 7.92 19.24 -9.59
CA HIS A 131 7.59 20.23 -8.55
C HIS A 131 7.03 19.61 -7.26
N SER A 132 6.29 18.51 -7.37
CA SER A 132 5.65 17.86 -6.23
C SER A 132 5.51 16.36 -6.41
N LEU A 133 5.47 15.65 -5.28
CA LEU A 133 5.46 14.21 -5.23
C LEU A 133 4.53 13.71 -4.13
N VAL A 134 3.79 12.65 -4.41
CA VAL A 134 2.98 11.93 -3.42
C VAL A 134 3.57 10.53 -3.27
N LEU A 135 3.80 10.11 -2.02
CA LEU A 135 4.08 8.73 -1.65
C LEU A 135 2.86 8.18 -0.93
N ASP A 136 2.62 6.88 -1.02
CA ASP A 136 1.71 6.17 -0.14
C ASP A 136 2.38 5.01 0.61
N MET A 137 1.68 4.54 1.63
CA MET A 137 1.96 3.31 2.38
C MET A 137 0.71 2.42 2.32
N ASN A 138 0.32 2.07 1.09
CA ASN A 138 -0.87 1.29 0.76
C ASN A 138 -0.46 -0.09 0.22
N GLY A 139 0.63 -0.65 0.75
CA GLY A 139 1.22 -1.88 0.26
C GLY A 139 2.72 -1.91 0.48
N SER A 140 3.45 -2.32 -0.57
CA SER A 140 4.84 -2.74 -0.44
C SER A 140 5.84 -1.60 -0.65
N MET A 141 6.52 -1.20 0.41
CA MET A 141 7.43 -0.03 0.44
C MET A 141 8.92 -0.38 0.44
N GLY A 142 9.28 -1.61 0.10
CA GLY A 142 10.67 -2.09 0.17
C GLY A 142 11.67 -1.29 -0.66
N TYR A 143 11.18 -0.53 -1.63
CA TYR A 143 12.01 0.34 -2.45
C TYR A 143 12.51 1.59 -1.72
N LEU A 144 11.79 2.07 -0.69
CA LEU A 144 11.97 3.44 -0.19
C LEU A 144 13.31 3.65 0.53
N ASP A 145 13.72 2.70 1.36
CA ASP A 145 15.00 2.81 2.07
C ASP A 145 16.18 2.84 1.09
N ALA A 146 16.17 1.94 0.11
CA ALA A 146 17.16 1.92 -0.97
C ALA A 146 17.13 3.21 -1.80
N LEU A 147 15.94 3.72 -2.13
CA LEU A 147 15.76 4.98 -2.85
C LEU A 147 16.34 6.18 -2.09
N VAL A 148 16.09 6.28 -0.78
CA VAL A 148 16.64 7.35 0.06
C VAL A 148 18.16 7.25 0.17
N ASN A 149 18.71 6.04 0.27
CA ASN A 149 20.16 5.84 0.23
C ASN A 149 20.78 6.28 -1.10
N LEU A 150 20.09 6.04 -2.23
CA LEU A 150 20.56 6.45 -3.56
C LEU A 150 20.56 7.97 -3.76
N ILE A 151 19.54 8.69 -3.28
CA ILE A 151 19.47 10.16 -3.42
C ILE A 151 20.34 10.90 -2.39
N GLY A 152 20.74 10.22 -1.31
CA GLY A 152 21.57 10.77 -0.23
C GLY A 152 20.89 11.87 0.59
N PRO A 153 21.58 12.45 1.60
CA PRO A 153 20.97 13.37 2.56
C PRO A 153 20.40 14.66 1.94
N GLU A 154 21.08 15.24 0.96
CA GLU A 154 20.55 16.43 0.26
C GLU A 154 19.38 16.08 -0.64
N GLY A 155 19.42 14.91 -1.29
CA GLY A 155 18.30 14.40 -2.07
C GLY A 155 17.08 14.07 -1.21
N GLU A 156 17.29 13.58 0.02
CA GLU A 156 16.21 13.35 0.98
C GLU A 156 15.50 14.66 1.36
N LYS A 157 16.23 15.76 1.54
CA LYS A 157 15.62 17.09 1.75
C LYS A 157 14.78 17.51 0.55
N VAL A 158 15.27 17.25 -0.67
CA VAL A 158 14.53 17.52 -1.91
C VAL A 158 13.26 16.68 -1.98
N LEU A 159 13.34 15.39 -1.67
CA LEU A 159 12.18 14.49 -1.59
C LEU A 159 11.14 15.01 -0.59
N GLY A 160 11.55 15.33 0.63
CA GLY A 160 10.65 15.85 1.67
C GLY A 160 10.02 17.20 1.30
N ALA A 161 10.78 18.11 0.65
CA ALA A 161 10.25 19.36 0.15
C ALA A 161 9.19 19.16 -0.94
N LYS A 162 9.42 18.23 -1.88
CA LYS A 162 8.46 17.88 -2.94
C LYS A 162 7.21 17.19 -2.41
N MET A 163 7.37 16.36 -1.37
CA MET A 163 6.25 15.78 -0.64
C MET A 163 5.39 16.85 0.02
N LYS A 164 6.02 17.81 0.73
CA LYS A 164 5.30 18.96 1.30
C LYS A 164 4.59 19.78 0.22
N ALA A 165 5.26 20.07 -0.88
CA ALA A 165 4.72 20.86 -1.98
C ALA A 165 3.48 20.22 -2.65
N SER A 166 3.27 18.90 -2.48
CA SER A 166 2.05 18.24 -2.98
C SER A 166 0.77 18.71 -2.29
N GLY A 167 0.88 19.23 -1.06
CA GLY A 167 -0.27 19.58 -0.23
C GLY A 167 -1.15 18.40 0.19
N LEU A 168 -0.71 17.16 -0.08
CA LEU A 168 -1.39 15.93 0.26
C LEU A 168 -0.74 15.26 1.48
N PRO A 169 -1.52 14.51 2.28
CA PRO A 169 -0.96 13.76 3.39
C PRO A 169 -0.18 12.55 2.85
N LEU A 170 0.79 12.09 3.62
CA LEU A 170 1.30 10.73 3.48
C LEU A 170 0.22 9.79 4.04
N VAL A 171 -0.48 9.10 3.14
CA VAL A 171 -1.51 8.15 3.54
C VAL A 171 -0.89 6.82 3.95
N ILE A 172 -1.34 6.29 5.09
CA ILE A 172 -0.82 5.10 5.72
C ILE A 172 -1.95 4.10 5.98
N MET A 173 -2.00 3.03 5.17
CA MET A 173 -2.82 1.86 5.46
C MET A 173 -2.07 0.94 6.42
N ALA A 174 -2.10 1.28 7.70
CA ALA A 174 -1.45 0.50 8.75
C ALA A 174 -1.95 0.88 10.15
N GLY A 175 -1.42 0.16 11.13
CA GLY A 175 -1.61 0.43 12.54
C GLY A 175 -2.88 -0.16 13.14
N VAL A 176 -2.95 -0.07 14.46
CA VAL A 176 -4.06 -0.57 15.29
C VAL A 176 -4.53 0.55 16.23
N GLN A 177 -5.81 0.50 16.59
CA GLN A 177 -6.35 1.39 17.63
C GLN A 177 -5.93 0.88 19.01
N ALA A 178 -5.52 1.76 19.91
CA ALA A 178 -5.07 1.40 21.26
C ALA A 178 -6.21 0.80 22.10
N GLU A 179 -7.44 1.21 21.83
CA GLU A 179 -8.66 0.88 22.56
C GLU A 179 -9.21 -0.52 22.23
N VAL A 180 -8.61 -1.22 21.27
CA VAL A 180 -9.10 -2.52 20.82
C VAL A 180 -7.99 -3.55 20.89
N VAL A 181 -8.36 -4.79 21.24
CA VAL A 181 -7.43 -5.91 21.15
C VAL A 181 -6.96 -6.02 19.70
N ALA A 182 -5.64 -6.01 19.48
CA ALA A 182 -5.07 -6.05 18.15
C ALA A 182 -5.53 -7.31 17.40
N GLN A 183 -6.19 -7.13 16.25
CA GLN A 183 -6.73 -8.21 15.42
C GLN A 183 -5.91 -8.37 14.15
N THR A 184 -4.59 -8.50 14.28
CA THR A 184 -3.73 -8.78 13.14
C THR A 184 -3.57 -10.29 12.93
N LEU A 185 -3.11 -10.73 11.75
CA LEU A 185 -2.87 -12.15 11.50
C LEU A 185 -1.81 -12.67 12.48
N PRO A 186 -2.09 -13.74 13.25
CA PRO A 186 -1.09 -14.31 14.16
C PRO A 186 0.01 -14.96 13.33
N LEU A 187 1.20 -14.36 13.34
CA LEU A 187 2.36 -14.87 12.62
C LEU A 187 3.50 -15.15 13.61
N PRO A 188 4.20 -16.29 13.51
CA PRO A 188 5.34 -16.57 14.37
C PRO A 188 6.39 -15.44 14.27
N GLY A 189 6.89 -14.97 15.41
CA GLY A 189 7.92 -13.91 15.46
C GLY A 189 7.42 -12.50 15.10
N ARG A 190 6.11 -12.29 14.97
CA ARG A 190 5.48 -10.98 14.74
C ARG A 190 4.93 -10.40 16.04
N ASP A 191 5.15 -9.09 16.22
CA ASP A 191 4.38 -8.33 17.19
C ASP A 191 2.90 -8.27 16.77
N PRO A 192 1.95 -8.68 17.61
CA PRO A 192 0.53 -8.74 17.25
C PRO A 192 -0.08 -7.38 16.88
N ARG A 193 0.62 -6.26 17.12
CA ARG A 193 0.18 -4.90 16.76
C ARG A 193 0.69 -4.44 15.40
N ALA A 194 1.75 -5.04 14.85
CA ALA A 194 2.27 -4.66 13.54
C ALA A 194 1.31 -5.14 12.44
N THR A 195 0.98 -4.32 11.44
CA THR A 195 0.14 -4.72 10.28
C THR A 195 0.98 -5.28 9.13
N LYS A 196 0.34 -5.90 8.12
CA LYS A 196 1.02 -6.51 6.95
C LYS A 196 1.90 -5.47 6.23
N ASN A 197 1.35 -4.30 5.90
CA ASN A 197 2.07 -3.25 5.18
C ASN A 197 3.29 -2.68 5.94
N ALA A 198 3.22 -2.63 7.28
CA ALA A 198 4.30 -2.09 8.10
C ALA A 198 5.43 -3.10 8.36
N ILE A 199 5.11 -4.38 8.56
CA ILE A 199 6.06 -5.38 9.06
C ILE A 199 7.12 -5.79 8.04
N TYR A 200 6.80 -5.75 6.74
CA TYR A 200 7.77 -6.07 5.71
C TYR A 200 8.91 -5.04 5.63
N TYR A 201 8.62 -3.77 5.97
CA TYR A 201 9.51 -2.66 5.65
C TYR A 201 9.71 -1.70 6.85
N PRO A 202 10.17 -2.20 8.02
CA PRO A 202 10.38 -1.35 9.20
C PRO A 202 11.34 -0.18 8.92
N ALA A 203 12.37 -0.39 8.08
CA ALA A 203 13.27 0.68 7.66
C ALA A 203 12.53 1.77 6.86
N ALA A 204 11.68 1.39 5.91
CA ALA A 204 10.86 2.34 5.15
C ALA A 204 9.89 3.11 6.06
N VAL A 205 9.29 2.45 7.06
CA VAL A 205 8.43 3.14 8.05
C VAL A 205 9.22 4.20 8.82
N ARG A 206 10.46 3.89 9.27
CA ARG A 206 11.32 4.89 9.93
C ARG A 206 11.61 6.07 9.01
N VAL A 207 11.94 5.82 7.74
CA VAL A 207 12.20 6.86 6.74
C VAL A 207 10.97 7.75 6.54
N LEU A 208 9.78 7.17 6.37
CA LEU A 208 8.54 7.91 6.19
C LEU A 208 8.21 8.82 7.38
N LEU A 209 8.27 8.26 8.59
CA LEU A 209 8.00 9.02 9.81
C LEU A 209 9.02 10.13 10.03
N ARG A 210 10.29 9.90 9.66
CA ARG A 210 11.35 10.92 9.69
C ARG A 210 11.07 12.04 8.69
N LEU A 211 10.81 11.71 7.42
CA LEU A 211 10.48 12.67 6.38
C LEU A 211 9.27 13.51 6.77
N ALA A 212 8.21 12.86 7.24
CA ALA A 212 6.98 13.52 7.65
C ALA A 212 7.21 14.52 8.79
N ARG A 213 7.98 14.14 9.81
CA ARG A 213 8.33 15.04 10.92
C ARG A 213 9.21 16.19 10.47
N SER A 214 10.31 15.91 9.77
CA SER A 214 11.32 16.92 9.40
C SER A 214 10.79 17.97 8.45
N HIS A 215 9.81 17.63 7.61
CA HIS A 215 9.21 18.56 6.66
C HIS A 215 7.81 19.01 7.08
N GLY A 216 7.21 18.44 8.12
CA GLY A 216 5.85 18.74 8.54
C GLY A 216 4.83 18.35 7.47
N ILE A 217 4.95 17.13 6.95
CA ILE A 217 3.98 16.51 6.03
C ILE A 217 2.90 15.84 6.89
N PRO A 218 1.61 16.13 6.67
CA PRO A 218 0.54 15.48 7.42
C PRO A 218 0.55 13.97 7.23
N LEU A 219 0.27 13.22 8.29
CA LEU A 219 0.05 11.77 8.23
C LEU A 219 -1.45 11.51 8.29
N LEU A 220 -1.96 10.71 7.36
CA LEU A 220 -3.35 10.27 7.34
C LEU A 220 -3.39 8.75 7.50
N PHE A 221 -3.82 8.27 8.66
CA PHE A 221 -3.93 6.85 8.94
C PHE A 221 -5.29 6.27 8.53
N VAL A 222 -5.25 5.06 7.98
CA VAL A 222 -6.41 4.20 7.77
C VAL A 222 -6.09 2.83 8.38
N THR A 223 -6.67 2.56 9.55
CA THR A 223 -6.37 1.32 10.28
C THR A 223 -7.21 0.14 9.78
N ASN A 224 -6.74 -1.09 10.04
CA ASN A 224 -7.52 -2.30 9.78
C ASN A 224 -8.91 -2.25 10.46
N ASN A 225 -8.99 -1.68 11.66
CA ASN A 225 -10.24 -1.60 12.41
C ASN A 225 -11.28 -0.72 11.69
N VAL A 226 -10.81 0.35 11.06
CA VAL A 226 -11.62 1.27 10.27
C VAL A 226 -12.12 0.55 9.02
N CYS A 227 -11.24 -0.07 8.23
CA CYS A 227 -11.64 -0.78 7.01
C CYS A 227 -12.63 -1.91 7.28
N ASN A 228 -12.40 -2.75 8.30
CA ASN A 228 -13.30 -3.86 8.63
C ASN A 228 -14.71 -3.42 9.06
N LYS A 229 -14.85 -2.23 9.66
CA LYS A 229 -16.14 -1.67 10.05
C LYS A 229 -16.83 -0.96 8.88
N LEU A 230 -16.07 -0.21 8.09
CA LEU A 230 -16.60 0.67 7.06
C LEU A 230 -16.87 -0.04 5.74
N LEU A 231 -16.11 -1.09 5.40
CA LEU A 231 -16.23 -1.72 4.10
C LEU A 231 -15.92 -3.20 4.17
N LYS A 232 -16.96 -4.02 3.99
CA LYS A 232 -16.83 -5.48 3.92
C LYS A 232 -17.83 -6.04 2.93
N PHE A 233 -17.34 -6.88 2.03
CA PHE A 233 -18.15 -7.63 1.08
C PHE A 233 -18.28 -9.09 1.55
N GLN A 234 -19.37 -9.72 1.15
CA GLN A 234 -19.66 -11.12 1.47
C GLN A 234 -18.77 -12.06 0.67
N ASP A 235 -18.62 -11.79 -0.64
CA ASP A 235 -17.92 -12.64 -1.59
C ASP A 235 -17.41 -11.87 -2.82
N ALA A 236 -16.68 -12.58 -3.69
CA ALA A 236 -16.10 -12.02 -4.90
C ALA A 236 -17.14 -11.42 -5.88
N PRO A 237 -18.29 -12.07 -6.17
CA PRO A 237 -19.34 -11.47 -7.00
C PRO A 237 -19.83 -10.12 -6.49
N GLU A 238 -20.04 -9.98 -5.17
CA GLU A 238 -20.48 -8.70 -4.60
C GLU A 238 -19.42 -7.60 -4.79
N VAL A 239 -18.15 -7.92 -4.56
CA VAL A 239 -17.03 -6.98 -4.79
C VAL A 239 -17.02 -6.51 -6.25
N ALA A 240 -17.09 -7.46 -7.19
CA ALA A 240 -17.04 -7.17 -8.62
C ALA A 240 -18.18 -6.22 -9.03
N VAL A 241 -19.40 -6.48 -8.58
CA VAL A 241 -20.57 -5.64 -8.89
C VAL A 241 -20.47 -4.27 -8.24
N LYS A 242 -20.13 -4.19 -6.95
CA LYS A 242 -20.14 -2.91 -6.21
C LYS A 242 -18.99 -1.98 -6.60
N LEU A 243 -17.79 -2.51 -6.84
CA LEU A 243 -16.66 -1.71 -7.35
C LEU A 243 -16.76 -1.45 -8.86
N GLY A 244 -17.66 -2.13 -9.58
CA GLY A 244 -17.80 -2.01 -11.03
C GLY A 244 -16.62 -2.61 -11.77
N LEU A 245 -16.07 -3.72 -11.27
CA LEU A 245 -14.91 -4.38 -11.86
C LEU A 245 -15.29 -4.99 -13.22
N GLN A 246 -14.44 -4.74 -14.22
CA GLN A 246 -14.60 -5.24 -15.57
C GLN A 246 -13.25 -5.73 -16.12
N GLY A 247 -13.29 -6.45 -17.24
CA GLY A 247 -12.09 -6.90 -17.96
C GLY A 247 -11.06 -7.59 -17.07
N LEU A 248 -9.80 -7.16 -17.18
CA LEU A 248 -8.68 -7.73 -16.42
C LEU A 248 -8.83 -7.51 -14.91
N LEU A 249 -9.26 -6.33 -14.45
CA LEU A 249 -9.46 -6.06 -13.03
C LEU A 249 -10.47 -7.01 -12.39
N ARG A 250 -11.55 -7.35 -13.12
CA ARG A 250 -12.52 -8.34 -12.65
C ARG A 250 -11.87 -9.71 -12.49
N LYS A 251 -11.08 -10.15 -13.47
CA LYS A 251 -10.36 -11.44 -13.38
C LYS A 251 -9.42 -11.48 -12.18
N VAL A 252 -8.65 -10.42 -11.93
CA VAL A 252 -7.75 -10.31 -10.78
C VAL A 252 -8.55 -10.34 -9.46
N GLY A 253 -9.65 -9.58 -9.37
CA GLY A 253 -10.52 -9.55 -8.19
C GLY A 253 -11.20 -10.89 -7.90
N ASP A 254 -11.77 -11.53 -8.94
CA ASP A 254 -12.40 -12.84 -8.82
C ASP A 254 -11.39 -13.89 -8.34
N THR A 255 -10.17 -13.90 -8.90
CA THR A 255 -9.10 -14.78 -8.44
C THR A 255 -8.73 -14.52 -6.98
N TRP A 256 -8.48 -13.27 -6.58
CA TRP A 256 -8.08 -12.94 -5.21
C TRP A 256 -9.15 -13.32 -4.18
N PHE A 257 -10.38 -12.86 -4.39
CA PHE A 257 -11.47 -13.08 -3.43
C PHE A 257 -12.04 -14.50 -3.46
N SER A 258 -11.63 -15.35 -4.43
CA SER A 258 -11.95 -16.78 -4.42
C SER A 258 -11.09 -17.60 -3.44
N LEU A 259 -10.00 -17.01 -2.91
CA LEU A 259 -9.05 -17.76 -2.08
C LEU A 259 -9.68 -18.17 -0.74
N PRO A 260 -9.52 -19.44 -0.31
CA PRO A 260 -10.24 -19.97 0.86
C PRO A 260 -10.03 -19.18 2.16
N TYR A 261 -8.82 -18.63 2.36
CA TYR A 261 -8.47 -17.88 3.57
C TYR A 261 -9.06 -16.46 3.61
N LEU A 262 -9.59 -15.96 2.49
CA LEU A 262 -10.29 -14.67 2.38
C LEU A 262 -11.82 -14.82 2.41
N LYS A 263 -12.35 -16.05 2.52
CA LYS A 263 -13.78 -16.31 2.58
C LYS A 263 -14.44 -15.49 3.71
N GLY A 264 -15.41 -14.65 3.35
CA GLY A 264 -16.11 -13.77 4.28
C GLY A 264 -15.25 -12.65 4.87
N LYS A 265 -14.10 -12.33 4.26
CA LYS A 265 -13.17 -11.25 4.63
C LYS A 265 -12.75 -10.44 3.40
N CYS A 266 -13.70 -10.14 2.53
CA CYS A 266 -13.45 -9.35 1.32
C CYS A 266 -13.45 -7.86 1.68
N VAL A 267 -12.25 -7.28 1.88
CA VAL A 267 -12.05 -5.86 2.19
C VAL A 267 -10.88 -5.35 1.34
N PRO A 268 -11.08 -4.34 0.48
CA PRO A 268 -9.99 -3.72 -0.28
C PRO A 268 -9.34 -2.61 0.59
N PHE A 269 -8.47 -3.03 1.50
CA PHE A 269 -7.89 -2.19 2.55
C PHE A 269 -7.14 -0.97 2.00
N ASP A 270 -6.25 -1.21 1.04
CA ASP A 270 -5.38 -0.19 0.46
C ASP A 270 -6.18 0.78 -0.43
N TRP A 271 -7.27 0.29 -1.04
CA TRP A 271 -8.20 1.14 -1.77
C TRP A 271 -8.90 2.16 -0.87
N VAL A 272 -9.28 1.80 0.35
CA VAL A 272 -9.88 2.75 1.32
C VAL A 272 -8.89 3.87 1.63
N ALA A 273 -7.62 3.54 1.82
CA ALA A 273 -6.57 4.51 2.07
C ALA A 273 -6.33 5.43 0.86
N PHE A 274 -6.19 4.86 -0.34
CA PHE A 274 -6.08 5.63 -1.56
C PHE A 274 -7.27 6.59 -1.78
N ALA A 275 -8.51 6.11 -1.59
CA ALA A 275 -9.70 6.94 -1.69
C ALA A 275 -9.71 8.07 -0.64
N ALA A 276 -9.33 7.78 0.60
CA ALA A 276 -9.22 8.79 1.66
C ALA A 276 -8.23 9.90 1.30
N MET A 277 -7.07 9.55 0.73
CA MET A 277 -6.08 10.52 0.25
C MET A 277 -6.65 11.44 -0.85
N LEU A 278 -7.42 10.89 -1.79
CA LEU A 278 -8.07 11.69 -2.84
C LEU A 278 -9.13 12.64 -2.26
N LEU A 279 -9.89 12.20 -1.26
CA LEU A 279 -10.94 13.00 -0.63
C LEU A 279 -10.41 14.05 0.35
N TYR A 280 -9.23 13.83 0.93
CA TYR A 280 -8.61 14.68 1.94
C TYR A 280 -8.53 16.15 1.49
N GLY A 281 -9.09 17.05 2.31
CA GLY A 281 -9.17 18.50 2.05
C GLY A 281 -10.09 18.92 0.89
N ARG A 282 -10.52 17.99 0.02
CA ARG A 282 -11.32 18.27 -1.19
C ARG A 282 -12.82 18.03 -0.98
N LYS A 283 -13.17 17.00 -0.20
CA LYS A 283 -14.54 16.58 0.07
C LYS A 283 -14.71 16.29 1.57
N PRO A 284 -14.60 17.30 2.45
CA PRO A 284 -14.66 17.10 3.91
C PRO A 284 -15.99 16.50 4.39
N ALA A 285 -17.09 16.70 3.64
CA ALA A 285 -18.38 16.05 3.97
C ALA A 285 -18.40 14.54 3.67
N SER A 286 -17.44 14.02 2.90
CA SER A 286 -17.35 12.62 2.50
C SER A 286 -16.45 11.78 3.40
N MET A 287 -15.79 12.39 4.40
CA MET A 287 -14.85 11.72 5.28
C MET A 287 -14.77 12.43 6.63
N ALA A 288 -14.89 11.67 7.71
CA ALA A 288 -14.65 12.17 9.07
C ALA A 288 -13.26 11.77 9.53
N LEU A 289 -12.54 12.72 10.12
CA LEU A 289 -11.20 12.56 10.64
C LEU A 289 -11.18 12.76 12.16
N ALA A 290 -10.37 11.96 12.85
CA ALA A 290 -10.04 12.15 14.25
C ALA A 290 -8.56 12.49 14.41
N HIS A 291 -8.25 13.30 15.42
CA HIS A 291 -6.87 13.57 15.84
C HIS A 291 -6.50 12.56 16.91
N GLN A 292 -5.48 11.74 16.64
CA GLN A 292 -5.05 10.66 17.52
C GLN A 292 -3.57 10.79 17.82
N GLU A 293 -3.14 10.32 18.99
CA GLU A 293 -1.72 10.19 19.27
C GLU A 293 -1.16 8.96 18.56
N LEU A 294 -0.13 9.15 17.75
CA LEU A 294 0.65 8.07 17.20
C LEU A 294 1.73 7.64 18.19
N TRP A 295 1.73 6.36 18.50
CA TRP A 295 2.73 5.66 19.30
C TRP A 295 3.44 4.62 18.43
N VAL A 296 4.78 4.64 18.45
CA VAL A 296 5.62 3.84 17.56
C VAL A 296 6.47 2.89 18.39
N GLY A 297 6.61 1.63 18.00
CA GLY A 297 7.47 0.68 18.71
C GLY A 297 8.92 1.14 18.82
N LYS A 298 9.49 1.07 20.03
CA LYS A 298 10.89 1.49 20.28
C LYS A 298 11.89 0.66 19.49
N ASP A 299 11.69 -0.66 19.52
CA ASP A 299 12.59 -1.63 18.88
C ASP A 299 12.10 -2.03 17.48
N ASP A 300 10.79 -2.06 17.26
CA ASP A 300 10.17 -2.37 15.96
C ASP A 300 9.27 -1.22 15.47
N PRO A 301 9.72 -0.44 14.47
CA PRO A 301 8.96 0.70 13.95
C PRO A 301 7.73 0.27 13.13
N SER A 302 7.55 -1.03 12.86
CA SER A 302 6.33 -1.53 12.22
C SER A 302 5.13 -1.59 13.18
N VAL A 303 5.37 -1.46 14.49
CA VAL A 303 4.32 -1.30 15.49
C VAL A 303 3.87 0.15 15.50
N LEU A 304 2.69 0.39 14.93
CA LEU A 304 2.04 1.70 14.84
C LEU A 304 0.71 1.63 15.59
N VAL A 305 0.59 2.38 16.68
CA VAL A 305 -0.58 2.37 17.56
C VAL A 305 -1.17 3.77 17.61
N LEU A 306 -2.46 3.89 17.32
CA LEU A 306 -3.20 5.14 17.39
C LEU A 306 -4.03 5.18 18.67
N ARG A 307 -3.87 6.23 19.46
CA ARG A 307 -4.56 6.41 20.74
C ARG A 307 -5.51 7.60 20.67
N ASP A 308 -6.78 7.37 20.94
CA ASP A 308 -7.74 8.43 21.20
C ASP A 308 -7.66 8.85 22.68
N THR A 309 -7.24 10.09 22.92
CA THR A 309 -7.09 10.62 24.29
C THR A 309 -8.42 11.01 24.93
N ALA A 310 -9.51 11.11 24.15
CA ALA A 310 -10.85 11.29 24.69
C ALA A 310 -11.41 9.99 25.33
N MET A 311 -10.86 8.84 24.94
CA MET A 311 -11.26 7.54 25.47
C MET A 311 -10.51 7.22 26.79
N PRO A 312 -11.14 6.55 27.77
CA PRO A 312 -10.48 6.17 29.01
C PRO A 312 -9.30 5.23 28.73
N ALA A 313 -8.27 5.30 29.59
CA ALA A 313 -7.17 4.34 29.56
C ALA A 313 -7.56 3.12 30.39
N ASP A 314 -7.50 1.95 29.76
CA ASP A 314 -7.73 0.65 30.40
C ASP A 314 -6.53 -0.28 30.15
N ASP A 315 -6.64 -1.54 30.59
CA ASP A 315 -5.60 -2.53 30.42
C ASP A 315 -5.30 -2.82 28.93
N VAL A 316 -6.30 -2.73 28.04
CA VAL A 316 -6.10 -2.94 26.59
C VAL A 316 -5.21 -1.83 26.03
N VAL A 317 -5.51 -0.58 26.39
CA VAL A 317 -4.71 0.58 26.02
C VAL A 317 -3.30 0.44 26.55
N ALA A 318 -3.14 0.16 27.85
CA ALA A 318 -1.83 0.02 28.49
C ALA A 318 -0.97 -1.05 27.80
N ASN A 319 -1.56 -2.19 27.46
CA ASN A 319 -0.89 -3.27 26.74
C ASN A 319 -0.51 -2.87 25.31
N ASN A 320 -1.40 -2.17 24.60
CA ASN A 320 -1.14 -1.75 23.23
C ASN A 320 -0.05 -0.66 23.15
N VAL A 321 0.03 0.27 24.10
CA VAL A 321 1.09 1.31 24.12
C VAL A 321 2.38 0.86 24.81
N ALA A 322 2.41 -0.31 25.46
CA ALA A 322 3.62 -0.84 26.08
C ALA A 322 4.77 -0.97 25.07
N ASN A 323 6.00 -0.62 25.46
CA ASN A 323 7.20 -0.64 24.60
C ASN A 323 7.10 0.22 23.33
N THR A 324 6.24 1.25 23.34
CA THR A 324 6.18 2.27 22.29
C THR A 324 6.66 3.63 22.81
N GLU A 325 6.94 4.54 21.90
CA GLU A 325 7.20 5.96 22.17
C GLU A 325 6.18 6.84 21.43
N ARG A 326 5.76 7.92 22.09
CA ARG A 326 4.84 8.88 21.48
C ARG A 326 5.56 9.64 20.38
N TRP A 327 5.07 9.50 19.15
CA TRP A 327 5.60 10.20 17.99
C TRP A 327 4.97 11.59 17.83
N GLY A 328 3.67 11.75 18.07
CA GLY A 328 2.97 13.02 17.89
C GLY A 328 1.48 12.84 17.68
N VAL A 329 0.79 13.92 17.32
CA VAL A 329 -0.64 13.89 16.93
C VAL A 329 -0.72 13.75 15.42
N VAL A 330 -1.57 12.83 14.95
CA VAL A 330 -1.81 12.53 13.54
C VAL A 330 -3.31 12.52 13.24
N GLU A 331 -3.68 12.57 11.97
CA GLU A 331 -5.06 12.39 11.55
C GLU A 331 -5.33 10.92 11.20
N SER A 332 -6.53 10.46 11.52
CA SER A 332 -6.99 9.10 11.28
C SER A 332 -8.40 9.12 10.72
N VAL A 333 -8.66 8.34 9.68
CA VAL A 333 -9.99 8.20 9.10
C VAL A 333 -10.86 7.41 10.07
N VAL A 334 -11.97 8.00 10.53
CA VAL A 334 -12.95 7.30 11.37
C VAL A 334 -14.16 6.85 10.56
N GLU A 335 -14.56 7.63 9.55
CA GLU A 335 -15.63 7.29 8.62
C GLU A 335 -15.28 7.78 7.21
N ILE A 336 -15.73 7.02 6.21
CA ILE A 336 -15.64 7.38 4.80
C ILE A 336 -16.99 7.08 4.14
N ASN A 337 -17.48 8.00 3.32
CA ASN A 337 -18.70 7.78 2.55
C ASN A 337 -18.46 6.66 1.53
N ILE A 338 -19.13 5.52 1.76
CA ILE A 338 -18.99 4.33 0.94
C ILE A 338 -19.40 4.61 -0.51
N GLU A 339 -20.49 5.34 -0.75
CA GLU A 339 -20.96 5.64 -2.10
C GLU A 339 -19.92 6.43 -2.90
N MET A 340 -19.29 7.42 -2.28
CA MET A 340 -18.22 8.21 -2.91
C MET A 340 -17.01 7.33 -3.24
N MET A 341 -16.60 6.46 -2.31
CA MET A 341 -15.49 5.53 -2.54
C MET A 341 -15.81 4.52 -3.67
N LEU A 342 -17.04 3.98 -3.71
CA LEU A 342 -17.48 3.10 -4.79
C LEU A 342 -17.57 3.84 -6.13
N GLN A 343 -17.97 5.11 -6.12
CA GLN A 343 -17.98 5.95 -7.33
C GLN A 343 -16.57 6.18 -7.87
N LEU A 344 -15.58 6.44 -7.01
CA LEU A 344 -14.17 6.53 -7.41
C LEU A 344 -13.69 5.23 -8.05
N ALA A 345 -14.07 4.08 -7.48
CA ALA A 345 -13.68 2.77 -8.02
C ALA A 345 -14.31 2.52 -9.39
N LYS A 346 -15.62 2.77 -9.53
CA LYS A 346 -16.33 2.65 -10.80
C LYS A 346 -15.79 3.60 -11.86
N HIS A 347 -15.41 4.82 -11.48
CA HIS A 347 -14.78 5.78 -12.37
C HIS A 347 -13.44 5.24 -12.88
N ALA A 348 -12.58 4.74 -11.98
CA ALA A 348 -11.33 4.09 -12.37
C ALA A 348 -11.60 2.92 -13.33
N CYS A 349 -12.42 1.94 -12.92
CA CYS A 349 -12.68 0.74 -13.73
C CYS A 349 -13.27 1.04 -15.11
N SER A 350 -14.16 2.02 -15.25
CA SER A 350 -14.76 2.39 -16.53
C SER A 350 -13.80 3.14 -17.48
N HIS A 351 -12.75 3.78 -16.94
CA HIS A 351 -11.79 4.57 -17.74
C HIS A 351 -10.43 3.88 -17.91
N THR A 352 -10.17 2.79 -17.17
CA THR A 352 -9.01 1.91 -17.38
C THR A 352 -9.30 0.81 -18.42
N ALA A 353 -10.56 0.39 -18.57
CA ALA A 353 -10.93 -0.73 -19.43
C ALA A 353 -10.53 -0.51 -20.90
N VAL A 354 -9.54 -1.30 -21.36
CA VAL A 354 -9.25 -1.58 -22.77
C VAL A 354 -9.45 -3.07 -23.00
#